data_AF-A0A2T0GRH1-F1
#
_entry.id   AF-A0A2T0GRH1-F1
#
_cell.length_a   1.000
_cell.length_b   1.000
_cell.length_c   1.000
_cell.angle_alpha   90.00
_cell.angle_beta   90.00
_cell.angle_gamma   90.00
#
_symmetry.space_group_name_H-M   'P 1'
#
loop_
_entity.id
_entity.type
_entity.pdbx_description
1 polymer ?
#
loop_
_entity_poly.entity_id
_entity_poly.type
_entity_poly.pdbx_seq_one_letter_code
_entity_poly.pdbx_strand_id
1 'polypeptide(L)' 'MDGSLDVRKFLALQDRGYPRSSTSVPAQRGDSARFSSEQLHRARIAVARCSKDREDCTRLLEMLGLNSDEDADGESPVAD' A
#
# COMPACT_ATOMS: atom_id res chain seq x y z
N MET A 1 26.27 1.17 -27.41
CA MET A 1 24.84 0.80 -27.50
C MET A 1 24.09 1.78 -26.61
N ASP A 2 23.53 2.82 -27.23
CA ASP A 2 22.93 4.01 -26.59
C ASP A 2 21.46 3.80 -26.18
N GLY A 3 20.99 2.54 -26.10
CA GLY A 3 19.56 2.26 -25.98
C GLY A 3 18.88 2.81 -24.72
N SER A 4 19.63 3.02 -23.63
CA SER A 4 19.06 3.56 -22.39
C SER A 4 18.83 5.08 -22.43
N LEU A 5 19.62 5.82 -23.21
CA LEU A 5 19.43 7.27 -23.35
C LEU A 5 18.28 7.58 -24.30
N ASP A 6 18.16 6.83 -25.41
CA ASP A 6 17.03 6.94 -26.33
C ASP A 6 15.69 6.59 -25.66
N VAL A 7 15.65 5.55 -24.82
CA VAL A 7 14.44 5.17 -24.07
C VAL A 7 14.03 6.26 -23.07
N ARG A 8 14.98 6.86 -22.36
CA ARG A 8 14.71 7.97 -21.42
C ARG A 8 14.18 9.21 -22.14
N LYS A 9 14.76 9.53 -23.31
CA LYS A 9 14.31 10.65 -24.13
C LYS A 9 12.91 10.42 -24.71
N PHE A 10 12.63 9.19 -25.14
CA PHE A 10 11.32 8.77 -25.63
C PHE A 10 10.24 8.87 -24.55
N LEU A 11 10.52 8.37 -23.34
CA LEU A 11 9.62 8.50 -22.18
C LEU A 11 9.38 9.97 -21.81
N ALA A 12 10.43 10.80 -21.81
CA ALA A 12 10.31 12.23 -21.52
C ALA A 12 9.51 13.00 -22.59
N LEU A 13 9.58 12.59 -23.86
CA LEU A 13 8.75 13.17 -24.92
C LEU A 13 7.27 12.75 -24.78
N GLN A 14 7.00 11.51 -24.37
CA GLN A 14 5.63 11.02 -24.12
C GLN A 14 4.95 11.78 -22.97
N ASP A 15 5.68 12.07 -21.89
CA ASP A 15 5.16 12.86 -20.76
C ASP A 15 4.78 14.31 -21.16
N ARG A 16 5.44 14.86 -22.19
CA ARG A 16 5.20 16.23 -22.68
C ARG A 16 4.06 16.34 -23.70
N GLY A 17 3.70 15.24 -24.36
CA GLY A 17 2.74 15.21 -25.49
C GLY A 17 1.33 14.79 -25.13
N TYR A 18 1.13 14.13 -23.99
CA TYR A 18 -0.19 13.74 -23.51
C TYR A 18 -0.61 14.68 -22.37
N PRO A 19 -1.80 15.34 -22.43
CA PRO A 19 -2.40 15.79 -21.18
C PRO A 19 -2.53 14.54 -20.31
N ARG A 20 -2.13 14.64 -19.04
CA ARG A 20 -2.23 13.59 -18.02
C ARG A 20 -3.69 13.24 -17.67
N SER A 21 -4.55 13.17 -18.67
CA SER A 21 -5.86 12.54 -18.65
C SER A 21 -5.70 11.08 -19.03
N SER A 22 -4.99 10.33 -18.18
CA SER A 22 -5.19 8.89 -18.05
C SER A 22 -6.59 8.67 -17.43
N THR A 23 -7.63 8.91 -18.23
CA THR A 23 -9.04 8.80 -17.84
C THR A 23 -9.50 7.33 -17.75
N SER A 24 -8.66 6.35 -18.08
CA SER A 24 -8.99 4.92 -18.00
C SER A 24 -8.32 4.16 -16.86
N VAL A 25 -7.30 4.72 -16.22
CA VAL A 25 -6.63 4.08 -15.09
C VAL A 25 -6.51 5.09 -13.94
N PRO A 26 -7.02 4.77 -12.74
CA PRO A 26 -6.88 5.63 -11.58
C PRO A 26 -5.41 6.03 -11.41
N ALA A 27 -5.16 7.32 -11.22
CA ALA A 27 -3.83 7.82 -10.91
C ALA A 27 -3.27 7.07 -9.69
N GLN A 28 -1.97 6.77 -9.72
CA GLN A 28 -1.24 6.22 -8.58
C GLN A 28 -1.48 7.13 -7.37
N ARG A 29 -2.33 6.68 -6.44
CA ARG A 29 -2.56 7.38 -5.19
C ARG A 29 -1.28 7.27 -4.39
N GLY A 30 -0.57 8.39 -4.28
CA GLY A 30 0.52 8.54 -3.33
C GLY A 30 0.01 8.32 -1.92
N ASP A 31 0.89 7.79 -1.09
CA ASP A 31 0.69 7.27 0.26
C ASP A 31 0.02 5.90 0.31
N SER A 32 0.87 4.90 0.57
CA SER A 32 0.55 3.75 1.42
C SER A 32 -0.06 4.29 2.70
N ALA A 33 -1.36 4.56 2.67
CA ALA A 33 -2.05 5.24 3.74
C ALA A 33 -1.84 4.41 5.01
N ARG A 34 -1.02 4.92 5.93
CA ARG A 34 -0.89 4.35 7.26
C ARG A 34 -2.29 4.37 7.85
N PHE A 35 -2.93 3.21 7.95
CA PHE A 35 -4.27 3.11 8.50
C PHE A 35 -4.25 3.62 9.93
N SER A 36 -5.26 4.40 10.31
CA SER A 36 -5.43 4.80 11.70
C SER A 36 -5.66 3.56 12.58
N SER A 37 -5.22 3.60 13.84
CA SER A 37 -5.49 2.55 14.82
C SER A 37 -6.98 2.22 14.95
N GLU A 38 -7.87 3.22 14.76
CA GLU A 38 -9.32 3.04 14.73
C GLU A 38 -9.77 2.23 13.49
N GLN A 39 -9.12 2.43 12.34
CA GLN A 39 -9.39 1.68 11.11
C GLN A 39 -8.90 0.23 11.24
N LEU A 40 -7.70 0.03 11.79
CA LEU A 40 -7.17 -1.30 12.11
C LEU A 40 -8.08 -2.03 13.10
N HIS A 41 -8.53 -1.36 14.16
CA HIS A 41 -9.44 -1.93 15.14
C HIS A 41 -10.79 -2.36 14.50
N ARG A 42 -11.38 -1.49 13.68
CA ARG A 42 -12.61 -1.83 12.95
C ARG A 42 -12.42 -2.99 11.97
N ALA A 43 -11.28 -3.04 11.27
CA ALA A 43 -10.94 -4.13 10.38
C ALA A 43 -10.80 -5.47 11.15
N ARG A 44 -10.09 -5.46 12.29
CA ARG A 44 -9.96 -6.64 13.17
C ARG A 44 -11.32 -7.16 13.63
N ILE A 45 -12.23 -6.27 14.04
CA ILE A 45 -13.60 -6.65 14.43
C ILE A 45 -14.37 -7.25 13.25
N ALA A 46 -14.25 -6.66 12.05
CA ALA A 46 -14.93 -7.18 10.86
C ALA A 46 -14.44 -8.60 10.51
N VAL A 47 -13.13 -8.85 10.57
CA VAL A 47 -12.54 -10.18 10.32
C VAL A 47 -13.04 -11.19 11.35
N ALA A 48 -13.04 -10.84 12.64
CA ALA A 48 -13.54 -11.72 13.71
C ALA A 48 -15.03 -12.08 13.54
N ARG A 49 -15.81 -11.21 12.91
CA ARG A 49 -17.24 -11.47 12.61
C ARG A 49 -17.43 -12.34 11.36
N CYS A 50 -16.46 -12.38 10.47
CA CYS A 50 -16.53 -13.14 9.21
C CYS A 50 -15.78 -14.47 9.26
N SER A 51 -14.95 -14.72 10.28
CA SER A 51 -14.25 -15.98 10.47
C SER A 51 -15.17 -17.11 10.93
N LYS A 52 -14.88 -18.33 10.49
CA LYS A 52 -15.64 -19.53 10.89
C LYS A 52 -15.27 -20.04 12.28
N ASP A 53 -14.01 -19.87 12.65
CA ASP A 53 -13.41 -20.36 13.89
C ASP A 53 -12.18 -19.51 14.25
N ARG A 54 -11.53 -19.86 15.37
CA ARG A 54 -10.40 -19.11 15.90
C ARG A 54 -9.17 -19.22 15.02
N GLU A 55 -8.91 -20.40 14.47
CA GLU A 55 -7.79 -20.68 13.59
C GLU A 55 -7.94 -19.91 12.27
N ASP A 56 -9.14 -19.90 11.69
CA ASP A 56 -9.50 -19.13 10.49
C ASP A 56 -9.34 -17.62 10.71
N CYS A 57 -9.81 -17.11 11.86
CA CYS A 57 -9.63 -15.70 12.23
C CYS A 57 -8.15 -15.32 12.30
N THR A 58 -7.33 -16.16 12.93
CA THR A 58 -5.88 -15.92 13.09
C THR A 58 -5.20 -15.88 11.73
N ARG A 59 -5.51 -16.84 10.86
CA ARG A 59 -4.96 -16.91 9.50
C ARG A 59 -5.34 -15.68 8.65
N LEU A 60 -6.60 -15.24 8.75
CA LEU A 60 -7.07 -14.07 8.01
C LEU A 60 -6.39 -12.78 8.49
N LEU A 61 -6.18 -12.62 9.80
CA LEU A 61 -5.47 -11.47 10.34
C LEU A 61 -4.01 -11.43 9.87
N GLU A 62 -3.31 -12.58 9.89
CA GLU A 62 -1.95 -12.71 9.38
C GLU A 62 -1.84 -12.37 7.89
N MET A 63 -2.76 -12.88 7.06
CA MET A 63 -2.80 -12.59 5.63
C MET A 63 -3.06 -11.12 5.30
N LEU A 64 -3.71 -10.39 6.23
CA LEU A 64 -4.05 -8.98 6.07
C LEU A 64 -3.03 -8.05 6.75
N GLY A 65 -2.03 -8.58 7.46
CA GLY A 65 -1.11 -7.76 8.27
C GLY A 65 -1.84 -6.98 9.38
N LEU A 66 -2.92 -7.54 9.92
CA LEU A 66 -3.75 -6.92 10.96
C LEU A 66 -3.42 -7.44 12.36
N ASN A 67 -2.27 -8.10 12.50
CA ASN A 67 -1.75 -8.66 13.73
C ASN A 67 -1.52 -7.53 14.75
N SER A 68 -1.63 -7.82 16.04
CA SER A 68 -1.42 -6.82 17.09
C SER A 68 0.05 -6.43 17.27
N ASP A 69 0.99 -7.18 16.68
CA ASP A 69 2.43 -7.02 16.91
C ASP A 69 3.12 -5.99 16.00
N GLU A 70 2.47 -5.52 14.91
CA GLU A 70 3.13 -4.60 13.97
C GLU A 70 3.10 -3.11 14.38
N ASP A 71 2.42 -2.76 15.48
CA ASP A 71 2.42 -1.39 16.01
C ASP A 71 3.53 -1.15 17.08
N ALA A 72 4.39 -2.15 17.37
CA ALA A 72 5.46 -2.03 18.37
C ALA A 72 6.86 -1.74 17.80
N ASP A 73 7.07 -1.81 16.49
CA ASP A 73 8.40 -1.69 15.85
C ASP A 73 8.50 -0.48 14.89
N GLY A 74 7.63 0.51 15.03
CA GLY A 74 7.51 1.64 14.09
C GLY A 74 8.20 2.95 14.48
N GLU A 75 8.76 3.10 15.67
CA GLU A 75 9.49 4.31 16.08
C GLU A 75 10.65 3.97 17.01
N SER A 76 11.75 3.46 16.45
CA SER A 76 13.06 3.74 17.03
C SER A 76 13.50 5.10 16.47
N PRO A 77 13.52 6.19 17.26
CA PRO A 77 13.97 7.49 16.77
C PRO A 77 15.43 7.35 16.36
N VAL A 78 15.70 7.51 15.06
CA VAL A 78 17.07 7.65 14.55
C VAL A 78 17.62 8.98 15.05
N ALA A 79 18.32 8.92 16.17
CA ALA A 79 19.21 9.98 16.62
C ALA A 79 20.59 9.72 16.00
N ASP A 80 20.93 10.47 14.95
CA ASP A 80 22.26 11.07 14.74
C ASP A 80 22.15 12.30 13.81
#